data_AF-A0A5E4KU29-F1
#
_entry.id   AF-A0A5E4KU29-F1
#
_cell.length_a   1.000
_cell.length_b   1.000
_cell.length_c   1.000
_cell.angle_alpha   90.00
_cell.angle_beta   90.00
_cell.angle_gamma   90.00
#
_symmetry.space_group_name_H-M   'P 1'
#
loop_
_entity.id
_entity.type
_entity.pdbx_description
1 polymer ?
#
loop_
_entity_poly.entity_id
_entity_poly.type
_entity_poly.pdbx_seq_one_letter_code
_entity_poly.pdbx_strand_id
1 'polypeptide(L)'
;MLNSKLQLIIDNLKSLINEMKNSDLHLKIPPGFISSLGEFIVFSKILQTDTKSELKSGHTGADIKLSNGRKIEVKTARINKDYKDYMHWGFGRIKPEKFDYLVCVALDENLNPDFYMFKRDEAMNFPTEKEAHEGRTTRFNSSEGRTFHRFKIEYEKSQRSKILIEVNRNIKNYEDRWDILFTQT
;
A
#
# COMPACT_ATOMS: atom_id res chain seq x y z
N MET A 1 11.86 -4.83 25.77
CA MET A 1 11.91 -3.35 25.93
C MET A 1 11.80 -2.60 24.59
N LEU A 2 12.36 -3.11 23.47
CA LEU A 2 12.20 -2.46 22.16
C LEU A 2 10.74 -2.54 21.63
N ASN A 3 10.11 -3.71 21.67
CA ASN A 3 8.72 -3.89 21.21
C ASN A 3 7.71 -3.03 21.97
N SER A 4 7.91 -2.83 23.28
CA SER A 4 7.03 -1.97 24.10
C SER A 4 7.15 -0.49 23.73
N LYS A 5 8.35 0.00 23.36
CA LYS A 5 8.53 1.37 22.89
C LYS A 5 7.92 1.57 21.50
N LEU A 6 8.09 0.59 20.60
CA LEU A 6 7.48 0.64 19.28
C LEU A 6 5.95 0.61 19.36
N GLN A 7 5.38 -0.22 20.23
CA GLN A 7 3.94 -0.25 20.45
C GLN A 7 3.41 1.10 20.93
N LEU A 8 4.11 1.75 21.87
CA LEU A 8 3.76 3.10 22.32
C LEU A 8 3.77 4.12 21.16
N ILE A 9 4.73 4.03 20.23
CA ILE A 9 4.77 4.90 19.04
C ILE A 9 3.55 4.66 18.15
N ILE A 10 3.20 3.39 17.91
CA ILE A 10 2.02 3.01 17.13
C ILE A 10 0.75 3.56 17.77
N ASP A 11 0.59 3.39 19.08
CA ASP A 11 -0.60 3.83 19.82
C ASP A 11 -0.73 5.36 19.80
N ASN A 12 0.37 6.08 20.01
CA ASN A 12 0.40 7.54 19.94
C ASN A 12 0.03 8.05 18.54
N LEU A 13 0.54 7.41 17.48
CA LEU A 13 0.19 7.77 16.09
C LEU A 13 -1.29 7.51 15.81
N LYS A 14 -1.83 6.38 16.27
CA LYS A 14 -3.27 6.08 16.15
C LYS A 14 -4.11 7.14 16.85
N SER A 15 -3.76 7.53 18.09
CA SER A 15 -4.45 8.59 18.84
C SER A 15 -4.46 9.89 18.06
N LEU A 16 -3.28 10.34 17.59
CA LEU A 16 -3.14 11.58 16.86
C LEU A 16 -3.94 11.58 15.56
N ILE A 17 -3.92 10.49 14.78
CA ILE A 17 -4.72 10.36 13.56
C ILE A 17 -6.23 10.45 13.89
N ASN A 18 -6.67 9.83 14.98
CA ASN A 18 -8.07 9.87 15.40
C ASN A 18 -8.49 11.25 15.91
N GLU A 19 -7.66 11.93 16.68
CA GLU A 19 -7.87 13.31 17.12
C GLU A 19 -8.01 14.24 15.92
N MET A 20 -7.14 14.11 14.91
CA MET A 20 -7.24 14.91 13.69
C MET A 20 -8.52 14.60 12.89
N LYS A 21 -8.93 13.32 12.83
CA LYS A 21 -10.16 12.89 12.14
C LYS A 21 -11.42 13.45 12.79
N ASN A 22 -11.43 13.52 14.12
CA ASN A 22 -12.59 13.94 14.91
C ASN A 22 -12.53 15.41 15.35
N SER A 23 -11.52 16.16 14.89
CA SER A 23 -11.36 17.56 15.23
C SER A 23 -12.34 18.43 14.46
N ASP A 24 -13.01 19.33 15.18
CA ASP A 24 -13.85 20.39 14.59
C ASP A 24 -13.05 21.40 13.76
N LEU A 25 -11.71 21.35 13.83
CA LEU A 25 -10.81 22.21 13.06
C LEU A 25 -10.59 21.72 11.61
N HIS A 26 -11.28 20.66 11.18
CA HIS A 26 -11.15 20.06 9.84
C HIS A 26 -9.69 19.79 9.43
N LEU A 27 -8.88 19.30 10.38
CA LEU A 27 -7.46 19.04 10.15
C LEU A 27 -7.27 17.94 9.11
N LYS A 28 -6.54 18.26 8.03
CA LYS A 28 -6.12 17.26 7.06
C LYS A 28 -4.99 16.42 7.64
N ILE A 29 -5.18 15.11 7.70
CA ILE A 29 -4.13 14.17 8.11
C ILE A 29 -2.95 14.27 7.12
N PRO A 30 -1.73 14.56 7.58
CA PRO A 30 -0.55 14.57 6.72
C PRO A 30 -0.35 13.18 6.08
N PRO A 31 -0.12 13.09 4.75
CA PRO A 31 0.02 11.80 4.06
C PRO A 31 1.07 10.87 4.68
N GLY A 32 2.15 11.43 5.23
CA GLY A 32 3.22 10.65 5.85
C GLY A 32 2.79 9.86 7.10
N PHE A 33 1.78 10.34 7.86
CA PHE A 33 1.40 9.71 9.12
C PHE A 33 0.80 8.32 8.90
N ILE A 34 -0.05 8.18 7.87
CA ILE A 34 -0.64 6.90 7.49
C ILE A 34 0.43 5.94 6.96
N SER A 35 1.38 6.43 6.14
CA SER A 35 2.49 5.61 5.65
C SER A 35 3.31 5.05 6.81
N SER A 36 3.80 5.95 7.68
CA SER A 36 4.63 5.60 8.83
C SER A 36 3.91 4.68 9.81
N LEU A 37 2.61 4.86 10.04
CA LEU A 37 1.83 3.94 10.86
C LEU A 37 1.90 2.51 10.33
N GLY A 38 1.70 2.30 9.03
CA GLY A 38 1.79 0.96 8.44
C GLY A 38 3.21 0.39 8.50
N GLU A 39 4.24 1.21 8.25
CA GLU A 39 5.65 0.80 8.38
C GLU A 39 5.96 0.31 9.82
N PHE A 40 5.55 1.06 10.83
CA PHE A 40 5.75 0.68 12.23
C PHE A 40 4.98 -0.58 12.62
N ILE A 41 3.74 -0.73 12.14
CA ILE A 41 2.93 -1.93 12.38
C ILE A 41 3.61 -3.17 11.78
N VAL A 42 4.06 -3.10 10.52
CA VAL A 42 4.75 -4.22 9.86
C VAL A 42 6.06 -4.53 10.58
N PHE A 43 6.83 -3.51 10.95
CA PHE A 43 8.07 -3.69 11.68
C PHE A 43 7.84 -4.35 13.06
N SER A 44 6.78 -3.94 13.77
CA SER A 44 6.39 -4.55 15.05
C SER A 44 6.08 -6.04 14.90
N LYS A 45 5.33 -6.43 13.86
CA LYS A 45 5.08 -7.85 13.56
C LYS A 45 6.37 -8.62 13.27
N ILE A 46 7.31 -8.05 12.50
CA ILE A 46 8.59 -8.72 12.21
C ILE A 46 9.41 -8.91 13.49
N LEU A 47 9.44 -7.93 14.39
CA LEU A 47 10.15 -8.03 15.67
C LEU A 47 9.55 -9.04 16.66
N GLN A 48 8.36 -9.57 16.39
CA GLN A 48 7.79 -10.69 17.15
C GLN A 48 8.32 -12.05 16.67
N THR A 49 9.06 -12.08 15.55
CA THR A 49 9.76 -13.26 15.05
C THR A 49 11.22 -13.23 15.50
N ASP A 50 11.92 -14.37 15.39
CA ASP A 50 13.37 -14.43 15.65
C ASP A 50 14.23 -13.79 14.55
N THR A 51 13.60 -13.09 13.60
CA THR A 51 14.30 -12.42 12.50
C THR A 51 14.80 -11.05 12.91
N LYS A 52 16.12 -10.87 12.89
CA LYS A 52 16.73 -9.54 13.04
C LYS A 52 16.37 -8.66 11.84
N SER A 53 15.94 -7.43 12.09
CA SER A 53 15.50 -6.49 11.07
C SER A 53 15.85 -5.04 11.42
N GLU A 54 15.93 -4.20 10.40
CA GLU A 54 16.18 -2.76 10.51
C GLU A 54 15.12 -1.97 9.73
N LEU A 55 14.52 -0.98 10.37
CA LEU A 55 13.63 -0.01 9.74
C LEU A 55 14.48 1.12 9.14
N LYS A 56 14.34 1.36 7.83
CA LYS A 56 15.09 2.36 7.06
C LYS A 56 14.26 3.55 6.59
N SER A 57 12.92 3.47 6.70
CA SER A 57 11.89 4.49 6.33
C SER A 57 12.42 5.72 5.58
N GLY A 58 12.10 5.84 4.29
CA GLY A 58 12.47 7.04 3.50
C GLY A 58 12.64 6.80 1.99
N HIS A 59 12.99 7.86 1.25
CA HIS A 59 12.98 7.86 -0.22
C HIS A 59 14.09 7.02 -0.90
N THR A 60 15.08 6.54 -0.14
CA THR A 60 16.26 5.83 -0.67
C THR A 60 16.30 4.38 -0.19
N GLY A 61 15.47 3.51 -0.78
CA GLY A 61 15.52 2.07 -0.54
C GLY A 61 14.15 1.47 -0.32
N ALA A 62 14.14 0.25 0.23
CA ALA A 62 12.95 -0.37 0.79
C ALA A 62 12.82 0.04 2.27
N ASP A 63 11.58 0.04 2.77
CA ASP A 63 11.28 0.53 4.13
C ASP A 63 11.91 -0.31 5.23
N ILE A 64 12.01 -1.63 5.05
CA ILE A 64 12.56 -2.56 6.05
C ILE A 64 13.60 -3.47 5.39
N LYS A 65 14.72 -3.72 6.09
CA LYS A 65 15.75 -4.67 5.68
C LYS A 65 15.88 -5.79 6.71
N LEU A 66 15.79 -7.04 6.27
CA LEU A 66 16.03 -8.22 7.09
C LEU A 66 17.52 -8.55 7.16
N SER A 67 17.95 -9.25 8.21
CA SER A 67 19.35 -9.62 8.44
C SER A 67 19.93 -10.53 7.34
N ASN A 68 19.09 -11.31 6.68
CA ASN A 68 19.47 -12.12 5.52
C ASN A 68 19.56 -11.34 4.21
N GLY A 69 19.50 -10.01 4.27
CA GLY A 69 19.67 -9.13 3.12
C GLY A 69 18.39 -8.82 2.35
N ARG A 70 17.29 -9.55 2.63
CA ARG A 70 16.00 -9.33 1.98
C ARG A 70 15.40 -7.99 2.37
N LYS A 71 14.70 -7.38 1.42
CA LYS A 71 14.16 -6.02 1.48
C LYS A 71 12.65 -6.06 1.39
N ILE A 72 11.97 -5.29 2.24
CA ILE A 72 10.51 -5.21 2.30
C ILE A 72 10.10 -3.76 2.06
N GLU A 73 9.27 -3.56 1.05
CA GLU A 73 8.56 -2.30 0.82
C GLU A 73 7.21 -2.35 1.51
N VAL A 74 6.78 -1.25 2.12
CA VAL A 74 5.48 -1.11 2.75
C VAL A 74 4.62 -0.10 1.97
N LYS A 75 3.35 -0.44 1.78
CA LYS A 75 2.35 0.48 1.21
C LYS A 75 1.13 0.47 2.09
N THR A 76 0.77 1.65 2.61
CA THR A 76 -0.37 1.78 3.52
C THR A 76 -1.52 2.52 2.83
N ALA A 77 -2.72 1.99 2.95
CA ALA A 77 -3.94 2.65 2.50
C ALA A 77 -5.02 2.58 3.59
N ARG A 78 -5.96 3.54 3.57
CA ARG A 78 -7.18 3.45 4.37
C ARG A 78 -8.25 2.75 3.56
N ILE A 79 -9.00 1.86 4.19
CA ILE A 79 -10.18 1.23 3.60
C ILE A 79 -11.25 2.31 3.47
N ASN A 80 -11.69 2.58 2.24
CA ASN A 80 -12.83 3.43 2.01
C ASN A 80 -14.09 2.55 1.86
N LYS A 81 -15.00 2.63 2.83
CA LYS A 81 -16.28 1.89 2.83
C LYS A 81 -17.15 2.20 1.61
N ASP A 82 -17.01 3.39 1.02
CA ASP A 82 -17.77 3.79 -0.17
C ASP A 82 -17.31 3.05 -1.44
N TYR A 83 -16.06 2.58 -1.43
CA TYR A 83 -15.49 1.76 -2.49
C TYR A 83 -15.33 0.34 -1.96
N LYS A 84 -16.46 -0.32 -1.65
CA LYS A 84 -16.55 -1.74 -1.28
C LYS A 84 -15.60 -2.57 -2.16
N ASP A 85 -14.47 -3.02 -1.60
CA ASP A 85 -13.48 -3.89 -2.23
C ASP A 85 -12.37 -3.22 -3.08
N TYR A 86 -12.21 -1.89 -3.05
CA TYR A 86 -11.08 -1.22 -3.72
C TYR A 86 -10.12 -0.54 -2.75
N MET A 87 -9.00 -1.20 -2.52
CA MET A 87 -7.85 -0.64 -1.81
C MET A 87 -6.91 0.05 -2.81
N HIS A 88 -6.72 1.36 -2.67
CA HIS A 88 -5.86 2.14 -3.57
C HIS A 88 -4.51 2.45 -2.91
N TRP A 89 -3.58 1.49 -2.96
CA TRP A 89 -2.20 1.64 -2.46
C TRP A 89 -1.28 2.45 -3.41
N GLY A 90 -1.80 2.91 -4.55
CA GLY A 90 -1.02 3.69 -5.51
C GLY A 90 0.04 2.85 -6.23
N PHE A 91 -0.32 1.63 -6.66
CA PHE A 91 0.55 0.66 -7.31
C PHE A 91 1.43 1.21 -8.44
N GLY A 92 0.98 2.24 -9.16
CA GLY A 92 1.78 2.92 -10.19
C GLY A 92 3.14 3.42 -9.71
N ARG A 93 3.31 3.73 -8.42
CA ARG A 93 4.58 4.27 -7.89
C ARG A 93 5.50 3.22 -7.28
N ILE A 94 5.13 1.96 -7.37
CA ILE A 94 5.92 0.86 -6.84
C ILE A 94 7.07 0.56 -7.79
N LYS A 95 8.24 0.32 -7.23
CA LYS A 95 9.48 0.00 -7.93
C LYS A 95 9.96 -1.38 -7.49
N PRO A 96 9.44 -2.48 -8.09
CA PRO A 96 9.72 -3.84 -7.62
C PRO A 96 11.20 -4.22 -7.64
N GLU A 97 12.02 -3.54 -8.44
CA GLU A 97 13.47 -3.70 -8.45
C GLU A 97 14.14 -3.31 -7.12
N LYS A 98 13.45 -2.57 -6.24
CA LYS A 98 14.01 -2.07 -4.97
C LYS A 98 13.80 -2.97 -3.77
N PHE A 99 12.89 -3.94 -3.84
CA PHE A 99 12.49 -4.78 -2.72
C PHE A 99 12.33 -6.25 -3.15
N ASP A 100 12.42 -7.18 -2.21
CA ASP A 100 12.16 -8.62 -2.46
C ASP A 100 10.69 -8.95 -2.17
N TYR A 101 10.07 -8.21 -1.25
CA TYR A 101 8.67 -8.35 -0.89
C TYR A 101 7.99 -6.99 -0.77
N LEU A 102 6.69 -6.98 -1.06
CA LEU A 102 5.80 -5.86 -0.85
C LEU A 102 4.75 -6.24 0.19
N VAL A 103 4.62 -5.44 1.24
CA VAL A 103 3.57 -5.57 2.25
C VAL A 103 2.61 -4.40 2.12
N CYS A 104 1.41 -4.70 1.66
CA CYS A 104 0.30 -3.78 1.60
C CYS A 104 -0.50 -3.85 2.90
N VAL A 105 -0.58 -2.73 3.61
CA VAL A 105 -1.36 -2.58 4.84
C VAL A 105 -2.64 -1.83 4.51
N ALA A 106 -3.78 -2.43 4.82
CA ALA A 106 -5.07 -1.76 4.73
C ALA A 106 -5.58 -1.44 6.13
N LEU A 107 -5.83 -0.17 6.40
CA LEU A 107 -6.30 0.30 7.71
C LEU A 107 -7.81 0.54 7.66
N ASP A 108 -8.54 -0.13 8.54
CA ASP A 108 -9.98 0.12 8.72
C ASP A 108 -10.26 1.51 9.33
N GLU A 109 -11.51 1.79 9.64
CA GLU A 109 -11.92 3.07 10.22
C GLU A 109 -11.34 3.35 11.62
N ASN A 110 -10.97 2.29 12.33
CA ASN A 110 -10.35 2.25 13.66
C ASN A 110 -8.82 2.08 13.58
N LEU A 111 -8.26 2.12 12.38
CA LEU A 111 -6.83 1.92 12.12
C LEU A 111 -6.33 0.51 12.49
N ASN A 112 -7.21 -0.49 12.42
CA ASN A 112 -6.83 -1.89 12.49
C ASN A 112 -6.29 -2.34 11.12
N PRO A 113 -5.17 -3.08 11.10
CA PRO A 113 -4.52 -3.47 9.85
C PRO A 113 -4.98 -4.83 9.34
N ASP A 114 -5.29 -4.91 8.05
CA ASP A 114 -5.22 -6.13 7.25
C ASP A 114 -3.92 -6.12 6.43
N PHE A 115 -3.34 -7.30 6.21
CA PHE A 115 -2.04 -7.43 5.54
C PHE A 115 -2.16 -8.24 4.26
N TYR A 116 -1.62 -7.70 3.18
CA TYR A 116 -1.54 -8.37 1.88
C TYR A 116 -0.09 -8.37 1.40
N MET A 117 0.43 -9.55 1.10
CA MET A 117 1.87 -9.76 0.96
C MET A 117 2.18 -10.40 -0.38
N PHE A 118 3.11 -9.76 -1.10
CA PHE A 118 3.50 -10.10 -2.45
C PHE A 118 5.01 -10.31 -2.53
N LYS A 119 5.43 -11.33 -3.28
CA LYS A 119 6.81 -11.46 -3.74
C LYS A 119 7.11 -10.44 -4.84
N ARG A 120 8.39 -10.17 -5.09
CA ARG A 120 8.84 -9.25 -6.15
C ARG A 120 8.20 -9.58 -7.51
N ASP A 121 8.25 -10.85 -7.93
CA ASP A 121 7.72 -11.31 -9.22
C ASP A 121 6.19 -11.13 -9.31
N GLU A 122 5.46 -11.36 -8.23
CA GLU A 122 4.03 -11.06 -8.15
C GLU A 122 3.77 -9.54 -8.32
N ALA A 123 4.56 -8.69 -7.66
CA ALA A 123 4.45 -7.23 -7.72
C ALA A 123 4.93 -6.62 -9.05
N MET A 124 5.79 -7.30 -9.80
CA MET A 124 6.23 -6.88 -11.15
C MET A 124 5.07 -6.81 -12.16
N ASN A 125 4.00 -7.55 -11.91
CA ASN A 125 2.82 -7.54 -12.77
C ASN A 125 1.90 -6.35 -12.49
N PHE A 126 2.20 -5.52 -11.48
CA PHE A 126 1.37 -4.36 -11.17
C PHE A 126 1.56 -3.24 -12.19
N PRO A 127 0.50 -2.47 -12.51
CA PRO A 127 0.58 -1.39 -13.48
C PRO A 127 1.56 -0.31 -13.03
N THR A 128 2.44 0.12 -13.95
CA THR A 128 3.46 1.16 -13.75
C THR A 128 2.88 2.57 -13.67
N GLU A 129 3.67 3.57 -13.25
CA GLU A 129 3.23 4.97 -13.16
C GLU A 129 2.82 5.51 -14.53
N LYS A 130 3.52 5.08 -15.59
CA LYS A 130 3.25 5.45 -16.97
C LYS A 130 1.91 4.89 -17.45
N GLU A 131 1.66 3.60 -17.25
CA GLU A 131 0.35 2.99 -17.54
C GLU A 131 -0.77 3.57 -16.67
N ALA A 132 -0.42 3.98 -15.44
CA ALA A 132 -1.31 4.69 -14.53
C ALA A 132 -1.58 6.16 -14.95
N HIS A 133 -0.72 6.78 -15.76
CA HIS A 133 -0.86 8.18 -16.18
C HIS A 133 -1.40 8.32 -17.61
N GLU A 134 -1.03 7.41 -18.52
CA GLU A 134 -1.54 7.39 -19.90
C GLU A 134 -3.05 7.14 -19.96
N GLY A 135 -3.61 6.37 -19.01
CA GLY A 135 -5.07 6.31 -18.81
C GLY A 135 -5.71 7.55 -18.17
N ARG A 136 -4.95 8.63 -17.93
CA ARG A 136 -5.45 9.94 -17.43
C ARG A 136 -5.24 11.07 -18.43
N THR A 137 -4.26 10.97 -19.34
CA THR A 137 -3.87 12.05 -20.25
C THR A 137 -4.28 11.76 -21.69
N THR A 138 -5.57 11.85 -21.99
CA THR A 138 -5.98 12.40 -23.29
C THR A 138 -7.05 13.47 -23.10
N ARG A 139 -6.63 14.68 -22.70
CA ARG A 139 -7.45 15.88 -22.87
C ARG A 139 -7.44 16.23 -24.36
N PHE A 140 -8.45 15.76 -25.09
CA PHE A 140 -8.70 16.23 -26.46
C PHE A 140 -9.59 17.46 -26.41
N ASN A 141 -9.05 18.58 -26.89
CA ASN A 141 -9.80 19.77 -27.28
C ASN A 141 -10.53 19.47 -28.59
N SER A 142 -11.79 19.05 -28.57
CA SER A 142 -12.71 19.34 -29.68
C SER A 142 -14.17 19.09 -29.29
N SER A 143 -15.03 19.94 -29.84
CA SER A 143 -16.46 20.14 -29.59
C SER A 143 -17.38 18.98 -29.98
N GLU A 144 -16.86 17.78 -30.30
CA GLU A 144 -17.64 16.61 -30.74
C GLU A 144 -17.56 15.41 -29.76
N GLY A 145 -16.94 15.62 -28.58
CA GLY A 145 -16.44 14.55 -27.71
C GLY A 145 -17.43 13.69 -26.90
N ARG A 146 -18.75 13.72 -27.09
CA ARG A 146 -19.67 12.99 -26.17
C ARG A 146 -19.79 11.49 -26.46
N THR A 147 -19.74 11.06 -27.73
CA THR A 147 -20.06 9.67 -28.10
C THR A 147 -18.83 8.76 -28.06
N PHE A 148 -17.65 9.28 -28.37
CA PHE A 148 -16.37 8.55 -28.28
C PHE A 148 -15.74 8.55 -26.87
N HIS A 149 -16.11 9.50 -25.99
CA HIS A 149 -15.65 9.52 -24.59
C HIS A 149 -16.10 8.29 -23.81
N ARG A 150 -17.29 7.74 -24.11
CA ARG A 150 -17.81 6.56 -23.40
C ARG A 150 -16.97 5.31 -23.69
N PHE A 151 -16.65 5.08 -24.96
CA PHE A 151 -15.87 3.91 -25.40
C PHE A 151 -14.41 3.93 -24.93
N LYS A 152 -13.75 5.09 -24.90
CA LYS A 152 -12.34 5.20 -24.48
C LYS A 152 -12.17 5.11 -22.97
N ILE A 153 -13.06 5.75 -22.20
CA ILE A 153 -13.10 5.61 -20.73
C ILE A 153 -13.39 4.15 -20.34
N GLU A 154 -14.24 3.44 -21.08
CA GLU A 154 -14.50 2.02 -20.85
C GLU A 154 -13.28 1.13 -21.20
N TYR A 155 -12.56 1.42 -22.29
CA TYR A 155 -11.38 0.65 -22.70
C TYR A 155 -10.15 0.86 -21.81
N GLU A 156 -9.87 2.10 -21.38
CA GLU A 156 -8.76 2.41 -20.46
C GLU A 156 -9.06 2.02 -19.00
N LYS A 157 -10.35 2.07 -18.59
CA LYS A 157 -10.79 1.31 -17.41
C LYS A 157 -10.54 -0.18 -17.64
N SER A 158 -10.79 -0.76 -18.81
CA SER A 158 -10.76 -2.22 -19.00
C SER A 158 -9.41 -2.90 -18.77
N GLN A 159 -8.25 -2.26 -18.97
CA GLN A 159 -6.94 -2.91 -18.79
C GLN A 159 -6.33 -2.63 -17.41
N ARG A 160 -6.35 -1.36 -16.97
CA ARG A 160 -5.95 -0.96 -15.62
C ARG A 160 -6.82 -1.61 -14.56
N SER A 161 -8.09 -1.81 -14.87
CA SER A 161 -8.99 -2.55 -14.01
C SER A 161 -8.73 -4.05 -14.10
N LYS A 162 -8.26 -4.68 -15.18
CA LYS A 162 -8.10 -6.15 -15.19
C LYS A 162 -7.12 -6.65 -14.14
N ILE A 163 -5.90 -6.12 -14.09
CA ILE A 163 -4.89 -6.56 -13.11
C ILE A 163 -5.30 -6.15 -11.70
N LEU A 164 -5.79 -4.93 -11.50
CA LEU A 164 -6.25 -4.49 -10.17
C LEU A 164 -7.52 -5.25 -9.73
N ILE A 165 -8.44 -5.54 -10.64
CA ILE A 165 -9.62 -6.39 -10.42
C ILE A 165 -9.16 -7.80 -10.13
N GLU A 166 -8.15 -8.32 -10.81
CA GLU A 166 -7.63 -9.67 -10.60
C GLU A 166 -6.95 -9.80 -9.24
N VAL A 167 -6.08 -8.85 -8.89
CA VAL A 167 -5.49 -8.74 -7.55
C VAL A 167 -6.59 -8.59 -6.51
N ASN A 168 -7.59 -7.74 -6.73
CA ASN A 168 -8.72 -7.57 -5.80
C ASN A 168 -9.60 -8.82 -5.70
N ARG A 169 -9.88 -9.52 -6.82
CA ARG A 169 -10.66 -10.77 -6.86
C ARG A 169 -9.94 -11.89 -6.10
N ASN A 170 -8.61 -11.90 -6.19
CA ASN A 170 -7.76 -12.90 -5.56
C ASN A 170 -7.10 -12.38 -4.30
N ILE A 171 -7.57 -11.26 -3.71
CA ILE A 171 -6.84 -10.55 -2.66
C ILE A 171 -6.60 -11.43 -1.42
N LYS A 172 -7.55 -12.33 -1.14
CA LYS A 172 -7.48 -13.34 -0.09
C LYS A 172 -6.31 -14.32 -0.26
N ASN A 173 -5.87 -14.57 -1.50
CA ASN A 173 -4.72 -15.43 -1.76
C ASN A 173 -3.41 -14.78 -1.32
N TYR A 174 -3.42 -13.47 -1.04
CA TYR A 174 -2.25 -12.69 -0.61
C TYR A 174 -2.32 -12.31 0.88
N GLU A 175 -3.40 -12.67 1.56
CA GLU A 175 -3.68 -12.28 2.94
C GLU A 175 -2.74 -13.00 3.93
N ASP A 176 -2.12 -12.25 4.84
CA ASP A 176 -1.32 -12.74 5.97
C ASP A 176 -0.26 -13.83 5.64
N ARG A 177 0.34 -13.78 4.45
CA ARG A 177 1.44 -14.67 4.02
C ARG A 177 2.78 -14.35 4.66
N TRP A 178 2.84 -14.26 5.99
CA TRP A 178 4.06 -13.91 6.73
C TRP A 178 5.20 -14.91 6.50
N ASP A 179 4.85 -16.16 6.22
CA ASP A 179 5.78 -17.24 5.91
C ASP A 179 6.70 -16.90 4.74
N ILE A 180 6.21 -16.20 3.71
CA ILE A 180 7.01 -15.87 2.50
C ILE A 180 8.23 -15.01 2.83
N LEU A 181 8.17 -14.23 3.92
CA LEU A 181 9.26 -13.37 4.37
C LEU A 181 10.36 -14.13 5.10
N PHE A 182 10.12 -15.39 5.49
CA PHE A 182 11.01 -16.16 6.36
C PHE A 182 11.45 -17.49 5.74
N THR A 183 10.77 -18.01 4.71
CA THR A 183 11.22 -19.20 3.99
C THR A 183 12.61 -18.97 3.39
N GLN A 184 13.52 -19.93 3.54
CA GLN A 184 14.80 -19.92 2.84
C GLN A 184 14.55 -20.43 1.40
N THR A 185 14.86 -19.61 0.40
CA THR A 185 14.96 -20.02 -1.01
C THR A 185 16.41 -20.18 -1.39
#